data_AF-A0A955T625-F1
#
_entry.id   AF-A0A955T625-F1
#
_cell.length_a   1.000
_cell.length_b   1.000
_cell.length_c   1.000
_cell.angle_alpha   90.00
_cell.angle_beta   90.00
_cell.angle_gamma   90.00
#
_symmetry.space_group_name_H-M   'P 1'
#
loop_
_entity.id
_entity.type
_entity.pdbx_description
1 polymer ?
#
loop_
_entity_poly.entity_id
_entity_poly.type
_entity_poly.pdbx_seq_one_letter_code
_entity_poly.pdbx_strand_id
1 'polypeptide(L)'
;MPGSATEEKLPLDEVMLAMDVVDTLRHREMLVARELNEEERDKQLIERLREIYAAQGIEVPDRVLMEGVEALKQERFTYTPPPPSFGVKLARIYINRGAWGRLIGWTFGLVAFIWLTYAVLVSGPRNRELASLPRDLQTQHEAILEEAKADEAKSRGDSLFAKGTAALEEGDRGAAREAIESLRDLREQVEREYEVRIISREGERTGVWRVPDVNLNAKNYYIIVEAVTRDGDVLSLPILNEENGKTYNVKKWGLRVEKQFYDKVAADKQEDGIVNDRHAGEKQRGWLQPEYDIPTTGAAITSW
;
A
#
# COMPACT_ATOMS: atom_id res chain seq x y z
N MET A 1 2.35 97.18 -60.92
CA MET A 1 3.21 96.30 -60.10
C MET A 1 3.01 96.67 -58.64
N PRO A 2 2.96 95.71 -57.69
CA PRO A 2 2.12 94.53 -57.49
C PRO A 2 0.93 94.91 -56.53
N GLY A 3 0.03 94.08 -56.02
CA GLY A 3 -0.03 92.64 -55.90
C GLY A 3 -1.48 92.13 -55.81
N SER A 4 -1.65 90.92 -56.32
CA SER A 4 -2.84 90.08 -56.37
C SER A 4 -3.36 89.72 -54.97
N ALA A 5 -4.65 89.97 -54.73
CA ALA A 5 -5.43 89.26 -53.72
C ALA A 5 -6.37 88.31 -54.48
N THR A 6 -5.94 87.05 -54.59
CA THR A 6 -6.72 85.95 -55.13
C THR A 6 -7.90 85.70 -54.20
N GLU A 7 -9.13 85.89 -54.70
CA GLU A 7 -10.33 85.41 -54.00
C GLU A 7 -10.38 83.89 -54.17
N GLU A 8 -9.71 83.19 -53.25
CA GLU A 8 -9.69 81.73 -53.17
C GLU A 8 -11.12 81.24 -52.89
N LYS A 9 -11.81 80.79 -53.94
CA LYS A 9 -13.04 80.01 -53.78
C LYS A 9 -12.67 78.73 -53.05
N LEU A 10 -13.10 78.63 -51.78
CA LEU A 10 -12.97 77.43 -50.96
C LEU A 10 -13.36 76.20 -51.80
N PRO A 11 -12.52 75.14 -51.83
CA PRO A 11 -12.83 73.94 -52.59
C PRO A 11 -14.16 73.34 -52.12
N LEU A 12 -14.95 72.79 -53.05
CA LEU A 12 -16.30 72.28 -52.79
C LEU A 12 -16.35 71.28 -51.61
N ASP A 13 -15.26 70.54 -51.41
CA ASP A 13 -15.08 69.59 -50.30
C ASP A 13 -15.10 70.27 -48.91
N GLU A 14 -14.55 71.47 -48.79
CA GLU A 14 -14.49 72.21 -47.51
C GLU A 14 -15.86 72.79 -47.15
N VAL A 15 -16.65 73.21 -48.15
CA VAL A 15 -18.04 73.64 -47.98
C VAL A 15 -18.96 72.46 -47.65
N MET A 16 -18.77 71.31 -48.29
CA MET A 16 -19.51 70.07 -47.98
C MET A 16 -19.21 69.58 -46.56
N LEU A 17 -17.94 69.62 -46.14
CA LEU A 17 -17.53 69.25 -44.78
C LEU A 17 -18.13 70.20 -43.74
N ALA A 18 -18.10 71.51 -44.01
CA ALA A 18 -18.73 72.50 -43.13
C ALA A 18 -20.25 72.28 -43.02
N MET A 19 -20.94 71.92 -44.10
CA MET A 19 -22.36 71.63 -44.10
C MET A 19 -22.71 70.35 -43.32
N ASP A 20 -21.93 69.27 -43.46
CA ASP A 20 -22.13 68.03 -42.70
C ASP A 20 -21.86 68.23 -41.20
N VAL A 21 -20.85 69.04 -40.84
CA VAL A 21 -20.62 69.45 -39.45
C VAL A 21 -21.78 70.27 -38.91
N VAL A 22 -22.34 71.19 -39.70
CA VAL A 22 -23.51 71.97 -39.30
C VAL A 22 -24.77 71.11 -39.19
N ASP A 23 -25.01 70.17 -40.10
CA ASP A 23 -26.16 69.26 -40.04
C ASP A 23 -26.04 68.28 -38.88
N THR A 24 -24.84 67.78 -38.59
CA THR A 24 -24.60 66.95 -37.41
C THR A 24 -24.73 67.75 -36.11
N LEU A 25 -24.28 69.00 -36.06
CA LEU A 25 -24.49 69.88 -34.90
C LEU A 25 -25.97 70.24 -34.73
N ARG A 26 -26.69 70.57 -35.80
CA ARG A 26 -28.12 70.84 -35.78
C ARG A 26 -28.92 69.62 -35.34
N HIS A 27 -28.56 68.43 -35.83
CA HIS A 27 -29.23 67.19 -35.44
C HIS A 27 -28.91 66.81 -33.99
N ARG A 28 -27.66 67.01 -33.55
CA ARG A 28 -27.27 66.85 -32.15
C ARG A 28 -27.98 67.85 -31.27
N GLU A 29 -28.05 69.13 -31.61
CA GLU A 29 -28.82 70.15 -30.88
C GLU A 29 -30.31 69.80 -30.82
N MET A 30 -30.91 69.27 -31.88
CA MET A 30 -32.30 68.80 -31.82
C MET A 30 -32.48 67.56 -30.93
N LEU A 31 -31.54 66.61 -30.93
CA LEU A 31 -31.56 65.46 -30.03
C LEU A 31 -31.29 65.87 -28.58
N VAL A 32 -30.32 66.76 -28.38
CA VAL A 32 -29.92 67.36 -27.11
C VAL A 32 -31.07 68.19 -26.55
N ALA A 33 -31.77 68.99 -27.35
CA ALA A 33 -32.98 69.70 -26.94
C ALA A 33 -34.16 68.75 -26.67
N ARG A 34 -34.27 67.63 -27.41
CA ARG A 34 -35.30 66.60 -27.17
C ARG A 34 -35.05 65.79 -25.89
N GLU A 35 -33.79 65.58 -25.50
CA GLU A 35 -33.38 64.78 -24.34
C GLU A 35 -33.05 65.64 -23.09
N LEU A 36 -32.64 66.91 -23.23
CA LEU A 36 -32.33 67.81 -22.10
C LEU A 36 -33.55 68.52 -21.52
N ASN A 37 -34.67 68.57 -22.25
CA ASN A 37 -35.84 69.33 -21.80
C ASN A 37 -36.80 68.42 -21.02
N GLU A 38 -36.24 67.70 -20.03
CA GLU A 38 -37.00 66.85 -19.10
C GLU A 38 -38.10 67.66 -18.40
N GLU A 39 -37.78 68.86 -17.91
CA GLU A 39 -38.76 69.73 -17.24
C GLU A 39 -39.94 70.12 -18.14
N GLU A 40 -39.69 70.37 -19.43
CA GLU A 40 -40.75 70.76 -20.35
C GLU A 40 -41.64 69.57 -20.74
N ARG A 41 -41.06 68.37 -20.83
CA ARG A 41 -41.81 67.12 -21.01
C ARG A 41 -42.64 66.76 -19.78
N ASP A 42 -42.08 66.91 -18.58
CA ASP A 42 -42.78 66.64 -17.34
C ASP A 42 -43.98 67.58 -17.18
N LYS A 43 -43.82 68.87 -17.52
CA LYS A 43 -44.92 69.85 -17.57
C LYS A 43 -45.99 69.47 -18.59
N GLN A 44 -45.61 69.10 -19.81
CA GLN A 44 -46.56 68.66 -20.84
C GLN A 44 -47.31 67.37 -20.43
N LEU A 45 -46.63 66.45 -19.75
CA LEU A 45 -47.23 65.22 -19.24
C LEU A 45 -48.21 65.51 -18.10
N ILE A 46 -47.86 66.40 -17.17
CA ILE A 46 -48.76 66.85 -16.10
C ILE A 46 -50.00 67.52 -16.69
N GLU A 47 -49.85 68.40 -17.69
CA GLU A 47 -50.99 69.08 -18.34
C GLU A 47 -51.92 68.08 -19.04
N ARG A 48 -51.35 67.14 -19.80
CA ARG A 48 -52.10 66.04 -20.43
C ARG A 48 -52.86 65.20 -19.39
N LEU A 49 -52.23 64.87 -18.27
CA LEU A 49 -52.88 64.12 -17.20
C LEU A 49 -54.01 64.93 -16.56
N ARG A 50 -53.80 66.24 -16.34
CA ARG A 50 -54.82 67.15 -15.82
C ARG A 50 -56.05 67.19 -16.72
N GLU A 51 -55.87 67.36 -18.03
CA GLU A 51 -56.96 67.36 -19.01
C GLU A 51 -57.76 66.04 -18.99
N ILE A 52 -57.08 64.89 -18.90
CA ILE A 52 -57.72 63.56 -18.86
C ILE A 52 -58.57 63.39 -17.60
N TYR A 53 -58.05 63.75 -16.42
CA TYR A 53 -58.80 63.63 -15.17
C TYR A 53 -59.94 64.65 -15.08
N ALA A 54 -59.73 65.87 -15.56
CA ALA A 54 -60.78 66.89 -15.64
C ALA A 54 -61.93 66.45 -16.55
N ALA A 55 -61.65 65.82 -17.69
CA ALA A 55 -62.67 65.25 -18.58
C ALA A 55 -63.48 64.11 -17.93
N GLN A 56 -62.93 63.45 -16.91
CA GLN A 56 -63.60 62.41 -16.12
C GLN A 56 -64.36 62.96 -14.90
N GLY A 57 -64.37 64.29 -14.71
CA GLY A 57 -65.01 64.95 -13.57
C GLY A 57 -64.26 64.75 -12.25
N ILE A 58 -62.98 64.38 -12.30
CA ILE A 58 -62.13 64.16 -11.13
C ILE A 58 -61.11 65.31 -11.05
N GLU A 59 -61.22 66.16 -10.04
CA GLU A 59 -60.22 67.20 -9.78
C GLU A 59 -59.03 66.59 -9.02
N VAL A 60 -57.88 66.50 -9.70
CA VAL A 60 -56.64 66.01 -9.11
C VAL A 60 -55.73 67.21 -8.80
N PRO A 61 -55.31 67.41 -7.53
CA PRO A 61 -54.38 68.48 -7.19
C PRO A 61 -53.04 68.31 -7.90
N ASP A 62 -52.45 69.40 -8.39
CA ASP A 62 -51.19 69.41 -9.14
C ASP A 62 -50.03 68.69 -8.43
N ARG A 63 -49.98 68.74 -7.09
CA ARG A 63 -48.98 68.02 -6.30
C ARG A 63 -49.01 66.50 -6.52
N VAL A 64 -50.19 65.92 -6.72
CA VAL A 64 -50.38 64.48 -6.92
C VAL A 64 -49.93 64.08 -8.32
N LEU A 65 -50.15 64.95 -9.31
CA LEU A 65 -49.68 64.73 -10.69
C LEU A 65 -48.15 64.77 -10.76
N MET A 66 -47.51 65.72 -10.07
CA MET A 66 -46.06 65.80 -9.98
C MET A 66 -45.45 64.57 -9.30
N GLU A 67 -45.99 64.15 -8.15
CA GLU A 67 -45.54 62.98 -7.41
C GLU A 67 -45.67 61.68 -8.23
N GLY A 68 -46.76 61.55 -8.99
CA GLY A 68 -46.96 60.42 -9.91
C GLY A 68 -45.93 60.35 -11.05
N VAL A 69 -45.58 61.50 -11.64
CA VAL A 69 -44.55 61.56 -12.71
C VAL A 69 -43.16 61.25 -12.14
N GLU A 70 -42.86 61.73 -10.94
CA GLU A 70 -41.60 61.46 -10.26
C GLU A 70 -41.44 59.97 -9.88
N ALA A 71 -42.51 59.33 -9.42
CA ALA A 71 -42.54 57.89 -9.16
C ALA A 71 -42.28 57.06 -10.42
N LEU A 72 -42.90 57.44 -11.55
CA LEU A 72 -42.67 56.78 -12.85
C LEU A 72 -41.21 56.91 -13.33
N LYS A 73 -40.54 58.02 -12.99
CA LYS A 73 -39.12 58.23 -13.29
C LYS A 73 -38.23 57.29 -12.47
N GLN A 74 -38.56 57.08 -11.19
CA GLN A 74 -37.81 56.19 -10.30
C GLN A 74 -37.94 54.71 -10.69
N GLU A 75 -39.14 54.26 -11.09
CA GLU A 75 -39.37 52.86 -11.49
C GLU A 75 -38.63 52.48 -12.79
N ARG A 76 -38.41 53.44 -13.70
CA ARG A 76 -37.72 53.19 -15.00
C ARG A 76 -36.30 52.62 -14.83
N PHE A 77 -35.65 52.87 -13.69
CA PHE A 77 -34.29 52.40 -13.43
C PHE A 77 -34.24 51.11 -12.59
N THR A 78 -35.38 50.52 -12.26
CA THR A 78 -35.44 49.28 -11.47
C THR A 78 -35.38 48.05 -12.38
N TYR A 79 -34.30 47.29 -12.27
CA TYR A 79 -34.17 46.01 -12.98
C TYR A 79 -35.16 44.98 -12.44
N THR A 80 -36.02 44.44 -13.31
CA THR A 80 -36.89 43.31 -12.97
C THR A 80 -36.25 42.01 -13.46
N PRO A 81 -35.79 41.10 -12.57
CA PRO A 81 -35.18 39.85 -13.00
C PRO A 81 -36.19 38.94 -13.73
N PRO A 82 -35.74 38.13 -14.70
CA PRO A 82 -36.61 37.17 -15.38
C PRO A 82 -37.16 36.13 -14.39
N PRO A 83 -38.38 35.61 -14.61
CA PRO A 83 -39.00 34.64 -13.73
C PRO A 83 -38.17 33.35 -13.65
N PRO A 84 -38.19 32.65 -12.50
CA PRO A 84 -37.41 31.43 -12.32
C PRO A 84 -37.90 30.32 -13.26
N SER A 85 -37.12 30.03 -14.31
CA SER A 85 -37.35 28.92 -15.23
C SER A 85 -36.22 27.88 -15.13
N PHE A 86 -36.46 26.68 -15.67
CA PHE A 86 -35.42 25.64 -15.72
C PHE A 86 -34.17 26.10 -16.48
N GLY A 87 -34.36 26.84 -17.59
CA GLY A 87 -33.25 27.44 -18.33
C GLY A 87 -32.46 28.47 -17.51
N VAL A 88 -33.14 29.31 -16.73
CA VAL A 88 -32.48 30.29 -15.84
C VAL A 88 -31.70 29.58 -14.71
N LYS A 89 -32.19 28.45 -14.20
CA LYS A 89 -31.46 27.64 -13.20
C LYS A 89 -30.19 27.03 -13.78
N LEU A 90 -30.27 26.40 -14.96
CA LEU A 90 -29.09 25.85 -15.65
C LEU A 90 -28.09 26.94 -16.02
N ALA A 91 -28.56 28.10 -16.50
CA ALA A 91 -27.72 29.25 -16.79
C ALA A 91 -26.97 29.73 -15.54
N ARG A 92 -27.64 29.83 -14.38
CA ARG A 92 -26.99 30.17 -13.10
C ARG A 92 -25.94 29.15 -12.67
N ILE A 93 -26.22 27.85 -12.85
CA ILE A 93 -25.24 26.78 -12.57
C ILE A 93 -24.02 26.91 -13.50
N TYR A 94 -24.24 27.17 -14.79
CA TYR A 94 -23.18 27.32 -15.78
C TYR A 94 -22.35 28.60 -15.61
N ILE A 95 -22.97 29.71 -15.22
CA ILE A 95 -22.28 30.96 -14.89
C ILE A 95 -21.37 30.75 -13.68
N ASN A 96 -21.86 30.02 -12.66
CA ASN A 96 -21.08 29.67 -11.47
C ASN A 96 -20.20 28.41 -11.63
N ARG A 97 -19.99 27.91 -12.85
CA ARG A 97 -19.22 26.67 -13.10
C ARG A 97 -17.80 26.71 -12.55
N GLY A 98 -17.18 27.89 -12.54
CA GLY A 98 -15.83 28.06 -12.01
C GLY A 98 -15.75 27.89 -10.48
N ALA A 99 -16.82 28.21 -9.75
CA ALA A 99 -16.86 28.04 -8.29
C ALA A 99 -17.13 26.57 -7.92
N TRP A 100 -18.16 25.96 -8.52
CA TRP A 100 -18.55 24.60 -8.16
C TRP A 100 -17.66 23.53 -8.82
N GLY A 101 -17.13 23.78 -10.02
CA GLY A 101 -16.16 22.90 -10.67
C GLY A 101 -14.85 22.78 -9.91
N ARG A 102 -14.38 23.84 -9.24
CA ARG A 102 -13.22 23.78 -8.33
C ARG A 102 -13.49 22.86 -7.15
N LEU A 103 -14.66 22.99 -6.52
CA LEU A 103 -15.05 22.13 -5.39
C LEU A 103 -15.12 20.65 -5.84
N ILE A 104 -15.79 20.37 -6.96
CA ILE A 104 -15.86 19.01 -7.53
C ILE A 104 -14.46 18.48 -7.84
N GLY A 105 -13.61 19.29 -8.47
CA GLY A 105 -12.22 18.91 -8.76
C GLY A 105 -11.43 18.54 -7.51
N TRP A 106 -11.54 19.32 -6.43
CA TRP A 106 -10.92 19.00 -5.13
C TRP A 106 -11.48 17.71 -4.54
N THR A 107 -12.79 17.50 -4.59
CA THR A 107 -13.40 16.27 -4.06
C THR A 107 -12.94 15.03 -4.84
N PHE A 108 -12.93 15.08 -6.17
CA PHE A 108 -12.43 13.98 -7.00
C PHE A 108 -10.93 13.76 -6.79
N GLY A 109 -10.15 14.83 -6.70
CA GLY A 109 -8.73 14.76 -6.40
C GLY A 109 -8.45 14.09 -5.06
N LEU A 110 -9.22 14.43 -4.02
CA LEU A 110 -9.11 13.82 -2.70
C LEU A 110 -9.48 12.33 -2.73
N VAL A 111 -10.59 11.97 -3.41
CA VAL A 111 -11.00 10.56 -3.55
C VAL A 111 -9.95 9.77 -4.33
N ALA A 112 -9.44 10.31 -5.44
CA ALA A 112 -8.38 9.68 -6.23
C ALA A 112 -7.09 9.52 -5.42
N PHE A 113 -6.75 10.51 -4.58
CA PHE A 113 -5.60 10.44 -3.68
C PHE A 113 -5.78 9.38 -2.59
N ILE A 114 -6.94 9.32 -1.92
CA ILE A 114 -7.25 8.28 -0.92
C ILE A 114 -7.22 6.89 -1.57
N TRP A 115 -7.80 6.74 -2.75
CA TRP A 115 -7.80 5.49 -3.49
C TRP A 115 -6.37 5.07 -3.88
N LEU A 116 -5.57 5.98 -4.42
CA LEU A 116 -4.19 5.72 -4.82
C LEU A 116 -3.31 5.39 -3.61
N THR A 117 -3.45 6.14 -2.52
CA THR A 117 -2.70 5.88 -1.27
C THR A 117 -3.07 4.52 -0.69
N TYR A 118 -4.36 4.16 -0.63
CA TYR A 118 -4.78 2.82 -0.23
C TYR A 118 -4.23 1.74 -1.17
N ALA A 119 -4.30 1.96 -2.49
CA ALA A 119 -3.82 1.01 -3.49
C ALA A 119 -2.31 0.76 -3.35
N VAL A 120 -1.51 1.81 -3.15
CA VAL A 120 -0.05 1.70 -3.05
C VAL A 120 0.40 1.20 -1.68
N LEU A 121 -0.12 1.76 -0.58
CA LEU A 121 0.35 1.43 0.77
C LEU A 121 -0.23 0.12 1.32
N VAL A 122 -1.45 -0.26 0.94
CA VAL A 122 -2.13 -1.44 1.51
C VAL A 122 -2.15 -2.61 0.52
N SER A 123 -2.60 -2.40 -0.72
CA SER A 123 -2.64 -3.51 -1.71
C SER A 123 -1.30 -3.77 -2.41
N GLY A 124 -0.45 -2.76 -2.54
CA GLY A 124 0.90 -2.89 -3.12
C GLY A 124 1.78 -3.92 -2.42
N PRO A 125 2.07 -3.79 -1.10
CA PRO A 125 2.92 -4.76 -0.40
C PRO A 125 2.28 -6.14 -0.33
N ARG A 126 0.96 -6.22 -0.09
CA ARG A 126 0.23 -7.49 -0.04
C ARG A 126 0.27 -8.24 -1.37
N ASN A 127 0.16 -7.55 -2.51
CA ASN A 127 0.23 -8.19 -3.83
C ASN A 127 1.66 -8.61 -4.22
N ARG A 128 2.69 -7.89 -3.74
CA ARG A 128 4.10 -8.25 -3.99
C ARG A 128 4.51 -9.51 -3.25
N GLU A 129 4.12 -9.64 -1.98
CA GLU A 129 4.36 -10.85 -1.20
C GLU A 129 3.66 -12.05 -1.85
N LEU A 130 2.44 -11.88 -2.34
CA LEU A 130 1.70 -12.93 -3.05
C LEU A 130 2.37 -13.36 -4.36
N ALA A 131 2.99 -12.42 -5.07
CA ALA A 131 3.71 -12.71 -6.29
C ALA A 131 5.04 -13.44 -6.03
N SER A 132 5.62 -13.34 -4.82
CA SER A 132 6.89 -14.02 -4.50
C SER A 132 6.68 -15.44 -4.00
N LEU A 133 5.55 -15.78 -3.35
CA LEU A 133 5.35 -17.10 -2.76
C LEU A 133 5.65 -18.29 -3.70
N PRO A 134 5.18 -18.32 -4.96
CA PRO A 134 5.51 -19.42 -5.86
C PRO A 134 7.01 -19.51 -6.17
N ARG A 135 7.67 -18.35 -6.33
CA ARG A 135 9.10 -18.27 -6.58
C ARG A 135 9.91 -18.69 -5.36
N ASP A 136 9.50 -18.27 -4.17
CA ASP A 136 10.15 -18.61 -2.91
C ASP A 136 10.05 -20.12 -2.66
N LEU A 137 8.86 -20.70 -2.89
CA LEU A 137 8.63 -22.15 -2.81
C LEU A 137 9.55 -22.92 -3.77
N GLN A 138 9.62 -22.51 -5.03
CA GLN A 138 10.50 -23.12 -6.04
C GLN A 138 11.97 -22.99 -5.66
N THR A 139 12.40 -21.81 -5.22
CA THR A 139 13.80 -21.53 -4.85
C THR A 139 14.26 -22.41 -3.69
N GLN A 140 13.42 -22.58 -2.65
CA GLN A 140 13.78 -23.45 -1.52
C GLN A 140 13.84 -24.92 -1.92
N HIS A 141 12.92 -25.37 -2.77
CA HIS A 141 12.89 -26.74 -3.26
C HIS A 141 14.10 -27.06 -4.14
N GLU A 142 14.42 -26.21 -5.12
CA GLU A 142 15.59 -26.37 -5.97
C GLU A 142 16.89 -26.41 -5.16
N ALA A 143 17.04 -25.51 -4.18
CA ALA A 143 18.20 -25.50 -3.30
C ALA A 143 18.36 -26.81 -2.49
N ILE A 144 17.25 -27.44 -2.07
CA ILE A 144 17.30 -28.75 -1.42
C ILE A 144 17.75 -29.82 -2.42
N LEU A 145 17.23 -29.83 -3.65
CA LEU A 145 17.60 -30.83 -4.64
C LEU A 145 19.07 -30.74 -5.07
N GLU A 146 19.62 -29.54 -5.12
CA GLU A 146 21.04 -29.30 -5.41
C GLU A 146 21.96 -29.77 -4.27
N GLU A 147 21.57 -29.52 -3.02
CA GLU A 147 22.43 -29.79 -1.87
C GLU A 147 22.27 -31.22 -1.30
N ALA A 148 21.06 -31.79 -1.39
CA ALA A 148 20.76 -33.09 -0.83
C ALA A 148 21.51 -34.21 -1.55
N LYS A 149 22.29 -34.97 -0.78
CA LYS A 149 22.90 -36.24 -1.22
C LYS A 149 21.99 -37.42 -0.93
N ALA A 150 21.26 -37.39 0.19
CA ALA A 150 20.34 -38.44 0.60
C ALA A 150 19.00 -38.38 -0.16
N ASP A 151 18.52 -39.53 -0.64
CA ASP A 151 17.21 -39.64 -1.30
C ASP A 151 16.05 -39.26 -0.38
N GLU A 152 16.19 -39.53 0.92
CA GLU A 152 15.19 -39.15 1.93
C GLU A 152 14.98 -37.63 1.99
N ALA A 153 16.06 -36.84 1.90
CA ALA A 153 15.96 -35.38 1.91
C ALA A 153 15.24 -34.85 0.67
N LYS A 154 15.56 -35.41 -0.50
CA LYS A 154 14.88 -35.06 -1.76
C LYS A 154 13.40 -35.41 -1.70
N SER A 155 13.06 -36.62 -1.26
CA SER A 155 11.67 -37.07 -1.14
C SER A 155 10.86 -36.22 -0.16
N ARG A 156 11.44 -35.83 0.99
CA ARG A 156 10.80 -34.90 1.93
C ARG A 156 10.61 -33.52 1.29
N GLY A 157 11.61 -33.02 0.57
CA GLY A 157 11.54 -31.77 -0.19
C GLY A 157 10.42 -31.78 -1.22
N ASP A 158 10.31 -32.83 -2.03
CA ASP A 158 9.27 -33.00 -3.04
C ASP A 158 7.87 -33.02 -2.41
N SER A 159 7.71 -33.71 -1.27
CA SER A 159 6.44 -33.75 -0.55
C SER A 159 6.02 -32.37 -0.04
N LEU A 160 6.96 -31.60 0.52
CA LEU A 160 6.69 -30.25 1.01
C LEU A 160 6.41 -29.27 -0.14
N PHE A 161 7.13 -29.40 -1.25
CA PHE A 161 6.89 -28.61 -2.46
C PHE A 161 5.50 -28.88 -3.06
N ALA A 162 5.09 -30.15 -3.15
CA ALA A 162 3.76 -30.53 -3.61
C ALA A 162 2.66 -29.96 -2.70
N LYS A 163 2.84 -30.01 -1.38
CA LYS A 163 1.91 -29.40 -0.40
C LYS A 163 1.80 -27.88 -0.59
N GLY A 164 2.94 -27.19 -0.74
CA GLY A 164 2.97 -25.75 -0.97
C GLY A 164 2.31 -25.35 -2.29
N THR A 165 2.53 -26.13 -3.35
CA THR A 165 1.92 -25.89 -4.67
C THR A 165 0.40 -26.05 -4.61
N ALA A 166 -0.09 -27.12 -3.98
CA ALA A 166 -1.52 -27.34 -3.79
C ALA A 166 -2.17 -26.20 -2.98
N ALA A 167 -1.51 -25.74 -1.91
CA ALA A 167 -2.00 -24.61 -1.12
C ALA A 167 -2.06 -23.30 -1.94
N LEU A 168 -1.11 -23.06 -2.84
CA LEU A 168 -1.13 -21.90 -3.74
C LEU A 168 -2.28 -21.98 -4.75
N GLU A 169 -2.57 -23.18 -5.28
CA GLU A 169 -3.69 -23.41 -6.21
C GLU A 169 -5.05 -23.20 -5.53
N GLU A 170 -5.19 -23.60 -4.27
CA GLU A 170 -6.39 -23.36 -3.46
C GLU A 170 -6.52 -21.91 -2.98
N GLY A 171 -5.44 -21.12 -3.09
CA GLY A 171 -5.38 -19.75 -2.58
C GLY A 171 -5.20 -19.68 -1.06
N ASP A 172 -4.86 -20.81 -0.40
CA ASP A 172 -4.50 -20.87 1.02
C ASP A 172 -3.07 -20.38 1.24
N ARG A 173 -2.98 -19.09 1.53
CA ARG A 173 -1.72 -18.40 1.79
C ARG A 173 -1.09 -18.78 3.13
N GLY A 174 -1.88 -19.29 4.08
CA GLY A 174 -1.36 -19.72 5.38
C GLY A 174 -0.57 -21.01 5.19
N ALA A 175 -1.22 -22.01 4.60
CA ALA A 175 -0.60 -23.29 4.28
C ALA A 175 0.59 -23.17 3.32
N ALA A 176 0.52 -22.28 2.32
CA ALA A 176 1.65 -22.05 1.41
C ALA A 176 2.89 -21.49 2.15
N ARG A 177 2.70 -20.57 3.10
CA ARG A 177 3.81 -20.03 3.91
C ARG A 177 4.40 -21.09 4.84
N GLU A 178 3.55 -21.89 5.47
CA GLU A 178 3.98 -23.00 6.33
C GLU A 178 4.81 -24.04 5.55
N ALA A 179 4.42 -24.35 4.31
CA ALA A 179 5.18 -25.24 3.43
C ALA A 179 6.56 -24.65 3.08
N ILE A 180 6.64 -23.34 2.79
CA ILE A 180 7.91 -22.64 2.53
C ILE A 180 8.82 -22.66 3.78
N GLU A 181 8.25 -22.43 4.97
CA GLU A 181 8.99 -22.48 6.23
C GLU A 181 9.51 -23.90 6.50
N SER A 182 8.68 -24.92 6.27
CA SER A 182 9.08 -26.32 6.38
C SER A 182 10.21 -26.69 5.39
N LEU A 183 10.20 -26.15 4.17
CA LEU A 183 11.30 -26.33 3.21
C LEU A 183 12.57 -25.64 3.71
N ARG A 184 12.46 -24.43 4.27
CA ARG A 184 13.61 -23.73 4.86
C ARG A 184 14.22 -24.54 6.00
N ASP A 185 13.40 -25.05 6.91
CA ASP A 185 13.85 -25.88 8.03
C ASP A 185 14.53 -27.17 7.55
N LEU A 186 13.98 -27.79 6.49
CA LEU A 186 14.60 -28.96 5.87
C LEU A 186 15.94 -28.61 5.23
N ARG A 187 16.02 -27.50 4.51
CA ARG A 187 17.27 -27.01 3.90
C ARG A 187 18.33 -26.74 4.98
N GLU A 188 17.96 -26.07 6.07
CA GLU A 188 18.86 -25.84 7.20
C GLU A 188 19.34 -27.15 7.83
N GLN A 189 18.47 -28.16 7.94
CA GLN A 189 18.85 -29.49 8.41
C GLN A 189 19.83 -30.17 7.46
N VAL A 190 19.61 -30.10 6.14
CA VAL A 190 20.50 -30.68 5.12
C VAL A 190 21.86 -29.96 5.13
N GLU A 191 21.87 -28.64 5.29
CA GLU A 191 23.08 -27.82 5.25
C GLU A 191 23.93 -27.90 6.52
N ARG A 192 23.31 -28.26 7.65
CA ARG A 192 23.99 -28.30 8.94
C ARG A 192 25.19 -29.25 8.91
N GLU A 193 26.30 -28.87 9.53
CA GLU A 193 27.45 -29.75 9.71
C GLU A 193 27.82 -29.80 11.19
N TYR A 194 28.09 -30.99 11.72
CA TYR A 194 28.59 -31.17 13.07
C TYR A 194 29.28 -32.52 13.26
N GLU A 195 30.22 -32.56 14.18
CA GLU A 195 30.81 -33.79 14.70
C GLU A 195 29.97 -34.30 15.88
N VAL A 196 29.74 -35.60 15.95
CA VAL A 196 29.22 -36.25 17.15
C VAL A 196 30.41 -36.69 17.99
N ARG A 197 30.52 -36.12 19.19
CA ARG A 197 31.69 -36.32 20.05
C ARG A 197 31.31 -36.92 21.40
N ILE A 198 32.08 -37.91 21.83
CA ILE A 198 31.99 -38.52 23.15
C ILE A 198 32.40 -37.50 24.22
N ILE A 199 31.57 -37.40 25.24
CA ILE A 199 31.80 -36.48 26.35
C ILE A 199 32.87 -37.07 27.28
N SER A 200 33.95 -36.31 27.45
CA SER A 200 35.01 -36.62 28.39
C SER A 200 35.42 -35.34 29.12
N ARG A 201 34.70 -35.02 30.20
CA ARG A 201 34.99 -33.91 31.11
C ARG A 201 34.68 -34.29 32.55
N GLU A 202 35.36 -33.63 33.48
CA GLU A 202 35.18 -33.85 34.92
C GLU A 202 33.73 -33.55 35.35
N GLY A 203 33.21 -34.36 36.27
CA GLY A 203 31.83 -34.22 36.77
C GLY A 203 30.74 -34.73 35.81
N GLU A 204 31.07 -35.15 34.59
CA GLU A 204 30.11 -35.73 33.64
C GLU A 204 30.29 -37.23 33.42
N ARG A 205 29.15 -37.93 33.31
CA ARG A 205 29.12 -39.34 32.93
C ARG A 205 29.42 -39.46 31.43
N THR A 206 30.37 -40.32 31.09
CA THR A 206 30.72 -40.67 29.70
C THR A 206 29.87 -41.83 29.18
N GLY A 207 29.38 -42.68 30.08
CA GLY A 207 28.50 -43.78 29.71
C GLY A 207 27.55 -44.14 30.85
N VAL A 208 26.41 -44.69 30.47
CA VAL A 208 25.39 -45.22 31.38
C VAL A 208 24.82 -46.51 30.82
N TRP A 209 24.27 -47.35 31.67
CA TRP A 209 23.50 -48.52 31.24
C TRP A 209 22.10 -48.46 31.83
N ARG A 210 21.15 -49.03 31.10
CA ARG A 210 19.74 -49.13 31.48
C ARG A 210 19.28 -50.58 31.37
N VAL A 211 18.33 -50.95 32.22
CA VAL A 211 17.62 -52.23 32.15
C VAL A 211 16.24 -51.92 31.58
N PRO A 212 15.88 -52.42 30.38
CA PRO A 212 14.59 -52.15 29.79
C PRO A 212 13.43 -52.71 30.63
N ASP A 213 12.34 -51.96 30.76
CA ASP A 213 11.15 -52.38 31.52
C ASP A 213 10.54 -53.68 30.97
N VAL A 214 10.62 -53.88 29.65
CA VAL A 214 10.07 -55.06 28.96
C VAL A 214 10.93 -56.30 29.14
N ASN A 215 12.25 -56.13 29.21
CA ASN A 215 13.20 -57.23 29.37
C ASN A 215 14.19 -56.91 30.49
N LEU A 216 13.80 -57.26 31.71
CA LEU A 216 14.57 -57.02 32.93
C LEU A 216 15.91 -57.79 32.98
N ASN A 217 16.11 -58.75 32.08
CA ASN A 217 17.36 -59.51 31.97
C ASN A 217 18.33 -58.90 30.95
N ALA A 218 17.91 -57.90 30.18
CA ALA A 218 18.76 -57.19 29.22
C ALA A 218 19.41 -55.96 29.86
N LYS A 219 20.58 -55.58 29.34
CA LYS A 219 21.23 -54.31 29.62
C LYS A 219 21.50 -53.60 28.31
N ASN A 220 20.99 -52.39 28.18
CA ASN A 220 21.32 -51.48 27.11
C ASN A 220 22.44 -50.56 27.58
N TYR A 221 23.46 -50.39 26.75
CA TYR A 221 24.64 -49.58 27.06
C TYR A 221 24.62 -48.32 26.20
N TYR A 222 24.92 -47.19 26.83
CA TYR A 222 24.86 -45.88 26.21
C TYR A 222 26.15 -45.12 26.46
N ILE A 223 26.68 -44.47 25.43
CA ILE A 223 27.76 -43.49 25.54
C ILE A 223 27.17 -42.10 25.38
N ILE A 224 27.51 -41.19 26.29
CA ILE A 224 27.01 -39.82 26.28
C ILE A 224 27.82 -39.03 25.24
N VAL A 225 27.10 -38.46 24.28
CA VAL A 225 27.65 -37.69 23.17
C VAL A 225 27.03 -36.30 23.12
N GLU A 226 27.71 -35.39 22.43
CA GLU A 226 27.26 -34.04 22.09
C GLU A 226 27.55 -33.76 20.61
N ALA A 227 26.73 -32.91 19.99
CA ALA A 227 26.98 -32.43 18.62
C ALA A 227 27.76 -31.11 18.68
N VAL A 228 28.88 -31.04 17.97
CA VAL A 228 29.82 -29.92 18.03
C VAL A 228 30.04 -29.38 16.61
N THR A 229 29.87 -28.08 16.43
CA THR A 229 30.16 -27.42 15.15
C THR A 229 31.67 -27.32 14.91
N ARG A 230 32.06 -26.96 13.69
CA ARG A 230 33.45 -26.66 13.34
C ARG A 230 34.07 -25.55 14.21
N ASP A 231 33.24 -24.62 14.68
CA ASP A 231 33.65 -23.51 15.54
C ASP A 231 33.78 -23.92 17.03
N GLY A 232 33.37 -25.14 17.38
CA GLY A 232 33.44 -25.67 18.74
C GLY A 232 32.15 -25.49 19.55
N ASP A 233 31.09 -24.96 18.95
CA ASP A 233 29.81 -24.73 19.62
C ASP A 233 29.01 -26.03 19.77
N VAL A 234 28.45 -26.24 20.96
CA VAL A 234 27.58 -27.40 21.23
C VAL A 234 26.14 -27.10 20.82
N LEU A 235 25.63 -27.91 19.89
CA LEU A 235 24.29 -27.78 19.35
C LEU A 235 23.22 -28.40 20.24
N SER A 236 22.04 -27.79 20.26
CA SER A 236 20.82 -28.41 20.79
C SER A 236 20.07 -29.09 19.65
N LEU A 237 19.93 -30.41 19.71
CA LEU A 237 19.32 -31.21 18.65
C LEU A 237 18.03 -31.89 19.12
N PRO A 238 17.03 -32.06 18.23
CA PRO A 238 15.85 -32.85 18.50
C PRO A 238 16.19 -34.34 18.44
N ILE A 239 16.30 -35.00 19.60
CA ILE A 239 16.65 -36.42 19.72
C ILE A 239 15.43 -37.22 20.15
N LEU A 240 15.10 -38.27 19.39
CA LEU A 240 14.07 -39.25 19.74
C LEU A 240 14.57 -40.14 20.88
N ASN A 241 13.85 -40.14 22.00
CA ASN A 241 14.15 -41.01 23.12
C ASN A 241 13.49 -42.38 22.91
N GLU A 242 14.30 -43.44 22.85
CA GLU A 242 13.83 -44.80 22.58
C GLU A 242 12.98 -45.39 23.71
N GLU A 243 13.12 -44.92 24.95
CA GLU A 243 12.39 -45.45 26.11
C GLU A 243 10.93 -44.97 26.15
N ASN A 244 10.64 -43.77 25.64
CA ASN A 244 9.30 -43.18 25.70
C ASN A 244 8.72 -42.74 24.34
N GLY A 245 9.49 -42.86 23.26
CA GLY A 245 9.08 -42.50 21.90
C GLY A 245 8.86 -41.00 21.67
N LYS A 246 9.33 -40.12 22.57
CA LYS A 246 9.19 -38.66 22.45
C LYS A 246 10.52 -38.01 22.05
N THR A 247 10.42 -36.94 21.27
CA THR A 247 11.57 -36.14 20.86
C THR A 247 11.82 -35.00 21.85
N TYR A 248 13.08 -34.83 22.26
CA TYR A 248 13.50 -33.74 23.15
C TYR A 248 14.65 -32.95 22.53
N ASN A 249 14.61 -31.62 22.68
CA ASN A 249 15.74 -30.77 22.33
C ASN A 249 16.78 -30.82 23.44
N VAL A 250 17.92 -31.46 23.16
CA VAL A 250 18.99 -31.66 24.14
C VAL A 250 20.35 -31.33 23.54
N LYS A 251 21.27 -30.86 24.39
CA LYS A 251 22.68 -30.67 24.03
C LYS A 251 23.51 -31.94 24.13
N LYS A 252 23.01 -32.93 24.87
CA LYS A 252 23.68 -34.17 25.21
C LYS A 252 22.66 -35.29 25.20
N TRP A 253 23.03 -36.43 24.63
CA TRP A 253 22.19 -37.62 24.63
C TRP A 253 23.06 -38.86 24.80
N GLY A 254 22.47 -39.94 25.31
CA GLY A 254 23.11 -41.25 25.35
C GLY A 254 22.85 -41.98 24.05
N LEU A 255 23.90 -42.32 23.30
CA LEU A 255 23.84 -43.09 22.06
C LEU A 255 24.04 -44.58 22.37
N ARG A 256 23.13 -45.43 21.90
CA ARG A 256 23.13 -46.86 22.20
C ARG A 256 24.24 -47.59 21.47
N VAL A 257 25.14 -48.22 22.22
CA VAL A 257 26.29 -48.95 21.69
C VAL A 257 26.29 -50.40 22.12
N GLU A 258 27.12 -51.19 21.47
CA GLU A 258 27.42 -52.55 21.92
C GLU A 258 28.21 -52.54 23.24
N LYS A 259 28.01 -53.58 24.06
CA LYS A 259 28.71 -53.74 25.34
C LYS A 259 30.23 -53.68 25.18
N GLN A 260 30.76 -54.30 24.12
CA GLN A 260 32.20 -54.33 23.87
C GLN A 260 32.79 -52.92 23.71
N PHE A 261 32.10 -52.04 22.98
CA PHE A 261 32.53 -50.66 22.81
C PHE A 261 32.38 -49.85 24.10
N TYR A 262 31.27 -50.04 24.82
CA TYR A 262 31.06 -49.41 26.13
C TYR A 262 32.19 -49.74 27.12
N ASP A 263 32.54 -51.02 27.24
CA ASP A 263 33.61 -51.48 28.14
C ASP A 263 34.98 -50.94 27.70
N LYS A 264 35.23 -50.84 26.38
CA LYS A 264 36.46 -50.24 25.83
C LYS A 264 36.60 -48.77 26.24
N VAL A 265 35.55 -47.97 26.06
CA VAL A 265 35.53 -46.55 26.44
C VAL A 265 35.66 -46.38 27.96
N ALA A 266 35.04 -47.28 28.73
CA ALA A 266 35.15 -47.26 30.19
C ALA A 266 36.57 -47.59 30.67
N ALA A 267 37.24 -48.56 30.05
CA ALA A 267 38.61 -48.93 30.37
C ALA A 267 39.60 -47.80 30.04
N ASP A 268 39.45 -47.19 28.86
CA ASP A 268 40.23 -46.01 28.42
C ASP A 268 40.13 -44.88 29.45
N LYS A 269 38.90 -44.50 29.84
CA LYS A 269 38.69 -43.45 30.84
C LYS A 269 39.21 -43.80 32.24
N GLN A 270 39.30 -45.07 32.60
CA GLN A 270 39.82 -45.48 33.91
C GLN A 270 41.34 -45.40 34.00
N GLU A 271 42.05 -45.37 32.86
CA GLU A 271 43.51 -45.32 32.83
C GLU A 271 44.05 -43.97 33.31
N ASP A 272 43.48 -42.86 32.82
CA ASP A 272 43.98 -41.51 33.08
C ASP A 272 42.87 -40.46 33.33
N GLY A 273 41.61 -40.87 33.31
CA GLY A 273 40.44 -40.00 33.52
C GLY A 273 39.87 -39.36 32.25
N ILE A 274 40.47 -39.58 31.08
CA ILE A 274 40.02 -39.00 29.81
C ILE A 274 39.69 -40.08 28.77
N VAL A 275 38.95 -39.70 27.73
CA VAL A 275 38.70 -40.61 26.59
C VAL A 275 39.59 -40.11 25.48
N ASN A 276 40.47 -40.96 24.98
CA ASN A 276 41.47 -40.60 23.98
C ASN A 276 40.83 -40.38 22.61
N ASP A 277 40.04 -41.35 22.16
CA ASP A 277 39.27 -41.25 20.92
C ASP A 277 37.82 -40.83 21.21
N ARG A 278 37.56 -39.54 21.02
CA ARG A 278 36.25 -38.94 21.30
C ARG A 278 35.36 -38.88 20.06
N HIS A 279 35.85 -39.27 18.90
CA HIS A 279 35.07 -39.19 17.68
C HIS A 279 34.03 -40.31 17.64
N ALA A 280 32.74 -39.96 17.54
CA ALA A 280 31.67 -40.95 17.42
C ALA A 280 31.05 -41.01 16.02
N GLY A 281 31.28 -39.98 15.21
CA GLY A 281 30.72 -39.85 13.87
C GLY A 281 30.59 -38.39 13.46
N GLU A 282 30.04 -38.17 12.28
CA GLU A 282 29.86 -36.84 11.72
C GLU A 282 28.59 -36.72 10.90
N LYS A 283 28.01 -35.53 10.92
CA LYS A 283 26.90 -35.14 10.05
C LYS A 283 27.45 -34.19 9.00
N GLN A 284 27.61 -34.71 7.79
CA GLN A 284 28.07 -33.95 6.64
C GLN A 284 26.91 -33.17 5.97
N ARG A 285 27.26 -32.12 5.24
CA ARG A 285 26.33 -31.39 4.36
C ARG A 285 25.76 -32.32 3.29
N GLY A 286 24.46 -32.19 3.07
CA GLY A 286 23.70 -33.01 2.11
C GLY A 286 23.01 -34.24 2.72
N TRP A 287 23.28 -34.55 4.00
CA TRP A 287 22.68 -35.68 4.72
C TRP A 287 21.78 -35.19 5.85
N LEU A 288 20.72 -35.94 6.18
CA LEU A 288 19.82 -35.61 7.30
C LEU A 288 20.25 -36.20 8.63
N GLN A 289 20.93 -37.34 8.60
CA GLN A 289 21.38 -38.07 9.76
C GLN A 289 22.92 -38.09 9.79
N PRO A 290 23.54 -38.11 10.97
CA PRO A 290 24.96 -38.38 11.09
C PRO A 290 25.29 -39.79 10.62
N GLU A 291 26.46 -39.95 10.01
CA GLU A 291 27.12 -41.23 9.86
C GLU A 291 27.91 -41.50 11.15
N TYR A 292 27.85 -42.72 11.67
CA TYR A 292 28.50 -43.10 12.91
C TYR A 292 29.69 -44.02 12.64
N ASP A 293 30.84 -43.65 13.19
CA ASP A 293 32.09 -44.43 13.09
C ASP A 293 32.25 -45.44 14.24
N ILE A 294 31.23 -45.55 15.10
CA ILE A 294 31.18 -46.45 16.24
C ILE A 294 30.08 -47.50 16.05
N PRO A 295 30.18 -48.68 16.69
CA PRO A 295 29.14 -49.71 16.61
C PRO A 295 27.89 -49.28 17.40
N THR A 296 26.98 -48.61 16.70
CA THR A 296 25.72 -48.08 17.23
C THR A 296 24.55 -48.47 16.34
N THR A 297 23.38 -48.52 16.97
CA THR A 297 22.09 -48.66 16.27
C THR A 297 21.45 -47.32 15.92
N GLY A 298 22.03 -46.21 16.40
CA GLY A 298 21.45 -44.87 16.30
C GLY A 298 20.36 -44.58 17.34
N ALA A 299 19.90 -45.59 18.09
CA ALA A 299 18.93 -45.39 19.17
C ALA A 299 19.54 -44.55 20.31
N ALA A 300 18.71 -43.73 20.95
CA ALA A 300 19.18 -42.75 21.91
C ALA A 300 18.28 -42.58 23.14
N ILE A 301 18.88 -42.14 24.24
CA ILE A 301 18.18 -41.67 25.45
C ILE A 301 18.53 -40.21 25.73
N THR A 302 17.58 -39.46 26.30
CA THR A 302 17.74 -38.02 26.54
C THR A 302 17.89 -37.66 28.02
N SER A 303 17.83 -38.65 28.92
CA SER A 303 17.97 -38.49 30.37
C SER A 303 18.56 -39.74 31.02
N TRP A 304 19.43 -39.57 32.03
CA TRP A 304 20.11 -40.68 32.71
C TRP A 304 20.23 -40.56 34.23
#